data_AF-A0A535AU17-F1
#
_entry.id   AF-A0A535AU17-F1
#
_cell.length_a   1.000
_cell.length_b   1.000
_cell.length_c   1.000
_cell.angle_alpha   90.00
_cell.angle_beta   90.00
_cell.angle_gamma   90.00
#
_symmetry.space_group_name_H-M   'P 1'
#
loop_
_entity.id
_entity.type
_entity.pdbx_description
1 polymer ?
#
loop_
_entity_poly.entity_id
_entity_poly.type
_entity_poly.pdbx_seq_one_letter_code
_entity_poly.pdbx_strand_id
1 'polypeptide(L)'
;MGEKRQEQPSEGKGRPPSVFDQTFLTGVSGVTEVLLIRHGQQKIDVDAAKIGDWVDPPLSEQGRLQARLLGEALSLKRIDAVFASNLHRAAETAAEIARHQDIAVERVEDLREVEVFRDIPPHKTALEFLGKELLDAVRERMLNERNWDVYPHSESSYDFKKRAINAIERTPTSGTSSARATTCSSARPTPPLASSPQARGAASCASSTTPTT
;
A
#
# COMPACT_ATOMS: atom_id res chain seq x y z
N MET A 1 8.14 -9.87 -60.36
CA MET A 1 7.27 -9.87 -59.16
C MET A 1 8.16 -10.24 -57.99
N GLY A 2 8.59 -9.26 -57.20
CA GLY A 2 9.44 -9.48 -56.03
C GLY A 2 8.56 -9.69 -54.81
N GLU A 3 8.63 -10.87 -54.21
CA GLU A 3 7.99 -11.15 -52.92
C GLU A 3 8.60 -10.25 -51.84
N LYS A 4 7.78 -9.36 -51.29
CA LYS A 4 8.10 -8.62 -50.07
C LYS A 4 8.11 -9.62 -48.91
N ARG A 5 9.32 -9.96 -48.44
CA ARG A 5 9.53 -10.67 -47.18
C ARG A 5 8.96 -9.81 -46.06
N GLN A 6 7.89 -10.28 -45.41
CA GLN A 6 7.33 -9.64 -44.24
C GLN A 6 8.32 -9.80 -43.08
N GLU A 7 8.86 -8.68 -42.62
CA GLU A 7 9.75 -8.61 -41.47
C GLU A 7 8.90 -8.62 -40.20
N GLN A 8 8.96 -9.74 -39.47
CA GLN A 8 8.28 -9.87 -38.18
C GLN A 8 9.02 -9.02 -37.13
N PRO A 9 8.31 -8.35 -36.20
CA PRO A 9 8.95 -7.57 -35.15
C PRO A 9 9.76 -8.51 -34.25
N SER A 10 11.05 -8.25 -34.09
CA SER A 10 11.88 -9.00 -33.16
C SER A 10 11.42 -8.73 -31.73
N GLU A 11 10.79 -9.70 -31.07
CA GLU A 11 10.68 -9.71 -29.62
C GLU A 11 12.10 -9.58 -29.04
N GLY A 12 12.37 -8.46 -28.37
CA GLY A 12 13.67 -8.17 -27.80
C GLY A 12 14.07 -9.29 -26.84
N LYS A 13 15.13 -10.03 -27.19
CA LYS A 13 15.72 -11.06 -26.33
C LYS A 13 16.33 -10.39 -25.11
N GLY A 14 15.52 -10.16 -24.08
CA GLY A 14 15.98 -9.81 -22.74
C GLY A 14 16.87 -10.92 -22.18
N ARG A 15 17.71 -10.55 -21.20
CA ARG A 15 18.53 -11.51 -20.43
C ARG A 15 17.62 -12.63 -19.89
N PRO A 16 18.06 -13.91 -19.95
CA PRO A 16 17.30 -15.00 -19.34
C PRO A 16 17.13 -14.75 -17.82
N PRO A 17 15.94 -15.01 -17.25
CA PRO A 17 15.66 -14.71 -15.85
C PRO A 17 16.60 -15.50 -14.93
N SER A 18 17.18 -14.81 -13.95
CA SER A 18 18.04 -15.42 -12.95
C SER A 18 17.28 -16.37 -12.02
N VAL A 19 18.02 -17.12 -11.21
CA VAL A 19 17.43 -17.94 -10.14
C VAL A 19 16.58 -17.08 -9.20
N PHE A 20 17.01 -15.86 -8.88
CA PHE A 20 16.23 -14.93 -8.07
C PHE A 20 14.98 -14.46 -8.81
N ASP A 21 15.07 -14.20 -10.11
CA ASP A 21 13.92 -13.77 -10.92
C ASP A 21 12.83 -14.85 -10.97
N GLN A 22 13.23 -16.10 -11.12
CA GLN A 22 12.30 -17.22 -11.12
C GLN A 22 11.73 -17.49 -9.73
N THR A 23 12.56 -17.39 -8.68
CA THR A 23 12.14 -17.63 -7.29
C THR A 23 11.12 -16.59 -6.81
N PHE A 24 11.30 -15.33 -7.19
CA PHE A 24 10.42 -14.22 -6.82
C PHE A 24 9.47 -13.79 -7.94
N LEU A 25 9.41 -14.58 -9.02
CA LEU A 25 8.56 -14.31 -10.19
C LEU A 25 8.74 -12.89 -10.78
N THR A 26 9.92 -12.29 -10.63
CA THR A 26 10.19 -10.94 -11.13
C THR A 26 10.49 -10.98 -12.63
N GLY A 27 9.73 -10.21 -13.41
CA GLY A 27 9.86 -10.18 -14.87
C GLY A 27 9.41 -11.47 -15.58
N VAL A 28 8.66 -12.34 -14.88
CA VAL A 28 8.08 -13.55 -15.47
C VAL A 28 6.79 -13.21 -16.20
N SER A 29 6.68 -13.61 -17.46
CA SER A 29 5.48 -13.47 -18.28
C SER A 29 4.25 -14.08 -17.63
N GLY A 30 3.14 -13.35 -17.63
CA GLY A 30 1.86 -13.81 -17.06
C GLY A 30 1.74 -13.65 -15.54
N VAL A 31 2.76 -13.08 -14.87
CA VAL A 31 2.70 -12.74 -13.45
C VAL A 31 2.45 -11.25 -13.27
N THR A 32 1.61 -10.92 -12.29
CA THR A 32 1.41 -9.54 -11.84
C THR A 32 2.29 -9.27 -10.61
N GLU A 33 3.12 -8.24 -10.70
CA GLU A 33 3.90 -7.71 -9.59
C GLU A 33 3.07 -6.61 -8.90
N VAL A 34 2.82 -6.77 -7.60
CA VAL A 34 2.07 -5.80 -6.81
C VAL A 34 3.01 -5.06 -5.86
N LEU A 35 3.07 -3.74 -6.00
CA LEU A 35 3.82 -2.85 -5.14
C LEU A 35 2.90 -2.28 -4.06
N LEU A 36 3.11 -2.74 -2.82
CA LEU A 36 2.42 -2.21 -1.66
C LEU A 36 3.22 -1.03 -1.11
N ILE A 37 2.63 0.15 -1.20
CA ILE A 37 3.24 1.42 -0.83
C ILE A 37 2.45 2.01 0.32
N ARG A 38 3.16 2.54 1.31
CA ARG A 38 2.54 3.33 2.37
C ARG A 38 2.53 4.80 1.96
N HIS A 39 1.47 5.53 2.30
CA HIS A 39 1.43 6.97 2.11
C HIS A 39 2.58 7.68 2.85
N GLY A 40 2.93 8.88 2.41
CA GLY A 40 3.90 9.73 3.12
C GLY A 40 3.48 10.07 4.55
N GLN A 41 4.40 10.61 5.35
CA GLN A 41 4.12 11.03 6.72
C GLN A 41 2.94 12.02 6.80
N GLN A 42 2.03 11.78 7.73
CA GLN A 42 0.90 12.66 8.02
C GLN A 42 1.30 13.86 8.89
N LYS A 43 0.58 14.97 8.75
CA LYS A 43 0.62 16.10 9.68
C LYS A 43 -0.48 15.92 10.72
N ILE A 44 -0.12 15.37 11.87
CA ILE A 44 -1.04 15.20 13.00
C ILE A 44 -0.32 15.48 14.32
N ASP A 45 -0.99 16.20 15.22
CA ASP A 45 -0.55 16.38 16.59
C ASP A 45 -1.10 15.22 17.42
N VAL A 46 -0.25 14.23 17.68
CA VAL A 46 -0.68 12.97 18.29
C VAL A 46 -1.21 13.13 19.71
N ASP A 47 -0.81 14.19 20.41
CA ASP A 47 -1.16 14.43 21.81
C ASP A 47 -2.45 15.24 21.94
N ALA A 48 -2.76 16.08 20.95
CA ALA A 48 -3.94 16.96 20.96
C ALA A 48 -5.07 16.50 20.01
N ALA A 49 -4.82 15.58 19.09
CA ALA A 49 -5.78 15.19 18.06
C ALA A 49 -6.98 14.41 18.63
N LYS A 50 -8.17 14.86 18.24
CA LYS A 50 -9.44 14.15 18.47
C LYS A 50 -9.60 13.04 17.44
N ILE A 51 -10.45 12.06 17.70
CA ILE A 51 -10.66 10.91 16.80
C ILE A 51 -10.96 11.35 15.35
N GLY A 52 -11.75 12.41 15.15
CA GLY A 52 -12.04 12.96 13.82
C GLY A 52 -10.79 13.45 13.07
N ASP A 53 -9.79 13.98 13.78
CA ASP A 53 -8.56 14.48 13.18
C ASP A 53 -7.65 13.34 12.66
N TRP A 54 -7.81 12.13 13.20
CA TRP A 54 -7.07 10.93 12.78
C TRP A 54 -7.62 10.28 11.51
N VAL A 55 -8.86 10.59 11.11
CA VAL A 55 -9.53 9.94 9.98
C VAL A 55 -8.79 10.21 8.68
N ASP A 56 -8.57 11.48 8.36
CA ASP A 56 -7.86 11.88 7.14
C ASP A 56 -6.94 13.10 7.28
N PRO A 57 -5.91 13.02 8.14
CA PRO A 57 -4.95 14.11 8.25
C PRO A 57 -4.13 14.21 6.94
N PRO A 58 -3.83 15.45 6.50
CA PRO A 58 -3.07 15.69 5.28
C PRO A 58 -1.61 15.24 5.44
N LEU A 59 -0.86 15.17 4.34
CA LEU A 59 0.59 14.96 4.41
C LEU A 59 1.30 16.15 5.10
N SER A 60 2.34 15.83 5.88
CA SER A 60 3.31 16.81 6.34
C SER A 60 4.18 17.31 5.18
N GLU A 61 4.98 18.35 5.40
CA GLU A 61 5.96 18.79 4.41
C GLU A 61 6.97 17.66 4.09
N GLN A 62 7.43 16.96 5.12
CA GLN A 62 8.26 15.78 4.97
C GLN A 62 7.51 14.64 4.24
N GLY A 63 6.22 14.45 4.50
CA GLY A 63 5.39 13.48 3.79
C GLY A 63 5.28 13.78 2.28
N ARG A 64 5.12 15.06 1.92
CA ARG A 64 5.17 15.50 0.52
C ARG A 64 6.54 15.28 -0.12
N LEU A 65 7.62 15.55 0.61
CA LEU A 65 8.97 15.25 0.14
C LEU A 65 9.16 13.74 -0.10
N GLN A 66 8.71 12.89 0.83
CA GLN A 66 8.74 11.43 0.69
C GLN A 66 7.97 10.96 -0.55
N ALA A 67 6.76 11.48 -0.76
CA ALA A 67 5.94 11.15 -1.93
C ALA A 67 6.64 11.51 -3.24
N ARG A 68 7.21 12.72 -3.33
CA ARG A 68 7.98 13.17 -4.52
C ARG A 68 9.18 12.27 -4.80
N LEU A 69 10.01 12.02 -3.78
CA LEU A 69 11.20 11.16 -3.92
C LEU A 69 10.82 9.73 -4.31
N LEU A 70 9.70 9.23 -3.82
CA LEU A 70 9.17 7.92 -4.21
C LEU A 70 8.73 7.90 -5.68
N GLY A 71 8.03 8.93 -6.13
CA GLY A 71 7.67 9.10 -7.54
C GLY A 71 8.90 9.12 -8.45
N GLU A 72 9.92 9.90 -8.07
CA GLU A 72 11.20 9.96 -8.78
C GLU A 72 11.90 8.60 -8.82
N ALA A 73 11.98 7.90 -7.69
CA ALA A 73 12.61 6.57 -7.61
C ALA A 73 11.90 5.51 -8.46
N LEU A 74 10.59 5.64 -8.65
CA LEU A 74 9.77 4.74 -9.48
C LEU A 74 9.64 5.20 -10.93
N SER A 75 10.18 6.36 -11.31
CA SER A 75 10.02 6.94 -12.65
C SER A 75 10.55 6.06 -13.79
N LEU A 76 11.59 5.27 -13.55
CA LEU A 76 12.17 4.35 -14.54
C LEU A 76 11.49 2.97 -14.55
N LYS A 77 10.60 2.71 -13.60
CA LYS A 77 9.88 1.43 -13.51
C LYS A 77 8.55 1.56 -14.23
N ARG A 78 8.32 0.74 -15.27
CA ARG A 78 7.00 0.67 -15.93
C ARG A 78 5.93 0.30 -14.91
N ILE A 79 4.95 1.18 -14.70
CA ILE A 79 3.76 0.93 -13.87
C ILE A 79 2.56 0.98 -14.79
N ASP A 80 1.75 -0.08 -14.79
CA ASP A 80 0.60 -0.18 -15.69
C ASP A 80 -0.67 0.39 -15.05
N ALA A 81 -0.75 0.40 -13.72
CA ALA A 81 -1.88 0.96 -12.99
C ALA A 81 -1.49 1.39 -11.56
N VAL A 82 -2.18 2.43 -11.05
CA VAL A 82 -2.00 2.95 -9.69
C VAL A 82 -3.35 3.00 -8.99
N PHE A 83 -3.41 2.38 -7.81
CA PHE A 83 -4.56 2.32 -6.94
C PHE A 83 -4.24 3.00 -5.61
N ALA A 84 -5.19 3.76 -5.09
CA ALA A 84 -5.07 4.42 -3.80
C ALA A 84 -6.38 4.34 -3.04
N SER A 85 -6.31 4.42 -1.71
CA SER A 85 -7.53 4.64 -0.94
C SER A 85 -8.17 6.00 -1.26
N ASN A 86 -9.40 6.18 -0.81
CA ASN A 86 -10.11 7.46 -0.88
C ASN A 86 -9.45 8.58 -0.04
N LEU A 87 -8.57 8.23 0.89
CA LEU A 87 -7.91 9.14 1.82
C LEU A 87 -6.94 10.09 1.09
N HIS A 88 -6.98 11.38 1.42
CA HIS A 88 -6.21 12.43 0.75
C HIS A 88 -4.71 12.13 0.75
N ARG A 89 -4.18 11.69 1.89
CA ARG A 89 -2.76 11.34 2.04
C ARG A 89 -2.27 10.23 1.10
N ALA A 90 -3.12 9.23 0.86
CA ALA A 90 -2.80 8.11 -0.03
C ALA A 90 -2.87 8.56 -1.49
N ALA A 91 -3.88 9.36 -1.82
CA ALA A 91 -4.05 9.93 -3.15
C ALA A 91 -2.93 10.89 -3.55
N GLU A 92 -2.52 11.76 -2.64
CA GLU A 92 -1.40 12.69 -2.86
C GLU A 92 -0.10 11.93 -3.10
N THR A 93 0.15 10.86 -2.34
CA THR A 93 1.31 9.98 -2.56
C THR A 93 1.23 9.25 -3.91
N ALA A 94 0.07 8.71 -4.25
CA ALA A 94 -0.15 8.01 -5.51
C ALA A 94 -0.03 8.93 -6.73
N ALA A 95 -0.47 10.19 -6.60
CA ALA A 95 -0.36 11.19 -7.66
C ALA A 95 1.10 11.47 -8.04
N GLU A 96 2.01 11.56 -7.06
CA GLU A 96 3.45 11.74 -7.33
C GLU A 96 4.04 10.57 -8.13
N ILE A 97 3.56 9.35 -7.89
CA ILE A 97 3.99 8.16 -8.67
C ILE A 97 3.40 8.21 -10.08
N ALA A 98 2.10 8.48 -10.18
CA ALA A 98 1.37 8.53 -11.45
C ALA A 98 1.89 9.62 -12.40
N ARG A 99 2.35 10.75 -11.86
CA ARG A 99 2.86 11.89 -12.63
C ARG A 99 4.02 11.54 -13.58
N HIS A 100 4.79 10.50 -13.28
CA HIS A 100 5.92 10.06 -14.10
C HIS A 100 5.54 9.09 -15.21
N GLN A 101 4.34 8.51 -15.19
CA GLN A 101 3.92 7.42 -16.09
C GLN A 101 2.68 7.76 -16.93
N ASP A 102 2.13 8.97 -16.81
CA ASP A 102 0.91 9.44 -17.50
C ASP A 102 -0.30 8.49 -17.33
N ILE A 103 -0.48 7.99 -16.10
CA ILE A 103 -1.57 7.08 -15.72
C ILE A 103 -2.49 7.75 -14.71
N ALA A 104 -3.78 7.44 -14.77
CA ALA A 104 -4.72 7.89 -13.76
C ALA A 104 -4.57 7.08 -12.46
N VAL A 105 -4.84 7.72 -11.31
CA VAL A 105 -4.96 7.03 -10.03
C VAL A 105 -6.40 6.57 -9.84
N GLU A 106 -6.60 5.27 -9.72
CA GLU A 106 -7.90 4.68 -9.39
C GLU A 106 -8.11 4.67 -7.86
N ARG A 107 -9.25 5.20 -7.42
CA ARG A 107 -9.60 5.27 -6.00
C ARG A 107 -10.40 4.03 -5.60
N VAL A 108 -9.93 3.34 -4.56
CA VAL A 108 -10.55 2.12 -4.04
C VAL A 108 -10.80 2.28 -2.54
N GLU A 109 -12.06 2.46 -2.18
CA GLU A 109 -12.52 2.69 -0.79
C GLU A 109 -12.01 1.62 0.18
N ASP A 110 -12.01 0.36 -0.24
CA ASP A 110 -11.65 -0.79 0.59
C ASP A 110 -10.14 -0.88 0.88
N LEU A 111 -9.32 -0.02 0.28
CA LEU A 111 -7.89 0.14 0.60
C LEU A 111 -7.62 1.14 1.74
N ARG A 112 -8.66 1.80 2.28
CA ARG A 112 -8.52 2.75 3.40
C ARG A 112 -7.85 2.11 4.62
N GLU A 113 -7.22 2.92 5.45
CA GLU A 113 -6.56 2.51 6.70
C GLU A 113 -7.53 1.77 7.63
N VAL A 114 -6.98 1.00 8.59
CA VAL A 114 -7.77 0.47 9.70
C VAL A 114 -8.41 1.62 10.47
N GLU A 115 -9.70 1.51 10.74
CA GLU A 115 -10.44 2.55 11.46
C GLU A 115 -10.35 2.26 12.97
N VAL A 116 -9.25 2.70 13.59
CA VAL A 116 -9.06 2.64 15.04
C VAL A 116 -9.98 3.66 15.71
N PHE A 117 -10.69 3.23 16.76
CA PHE A 117 -11.69 4.04 17.46
C PHE A 117 -12.84 4.58 16.58
N ARG A 118 -13.15 3.86 15.48
CA ARG A 118 -14.28 4.13 14.57
C ARG A 118 -15.56 4.54 15.30
N ASP A 119 -15.92 3.83 16.37
CA ASP A 119 -17.20 4.00 17.05
C ASP A 119 -17.16 4.99 18.23
N ILE A 120 -16.04 5.71 18.41
CA ILE A 120 -15.91 6.80 19.39
C ILE A 120 -16.38 8.12 18.75
N PRO A 121 -17.09 8.99 19.48
CA PRO A 121 -17.50 10.30 18.96
C PRO A 121 -16.30 11.12 18.44
N PRO A 122 -16.35 11.68 17.21
CA PRO A 122 -15.19 12.26 16.54
C PRO A 122 -14.63 13.51 17.22
N HIS A 123 -15.42 14.17 18.07
CA HIS A 123 -15.03 15.37 18.80
C HIS A 123 -14.31 15.08 20.12
N LYS A 124 -14.21 13.82 20.53
CA LYS A 124 -13.48 13.37 21.72
C LYS A 124 -12.10 12.84 21.36
N THR A 125 -11.20 12.88 22.32
CA THR A 125 -9.96 12.07 22.30
C THR A 125 -10.23 10.66 22.82
N ALA A 126 -9.37 9.71 22.49
CA ALA A 126 -9.42 8.36 23.06
C ALA A 126 -9.31 8.39 24.60
N LEU A 127 -8.50 9.30 25.13
CA LEU A 127 -8.30 9.47 26.57
C LEU A 127 -9.57 9.95 27.27
N GLU A 128 -10.27 10.95 26.71
CA GLU A 128 -11.53 11.47 27.26
C GLU A 128 -12.65 10.44 27.25
N PHE A 129 -12.68 9.55 26.25
CA PHE A 129 -13.74 8.55 26.12
C PHE A 129 -13.48 7.28 26.93
N LEU A 130 -12.27 6.73 26.87
CA LEU A 130 -11.92 5.45 27.51
C LEU A 130 -11.35 5.62 28.92
N GLY A 131 -10.84 6.81 29.26
CA GLY A 131 -10.07 7.04 30.47
C GLY A 131 -8.63 6.54 30.37
N LYS A 132 -7.77 7.07 31.25
CA LYS A 132 -6.32 6.81 31.23
C LYS A 132 -5.99 5.34 31.47
N GLU A 133 -6.60 4.73 32.48
CA GLU A 133 -6.29 3.36 32.92
C GLU A 133 -6.55 2.34 31.81
N LEU A 134 -7.73 2.39 31.19
CA LEU A 134 -8.07 1.48 30.09
C LEU A 134 -7.18 1.73 28.87
N LEU A 135 -6.93 3.00 28.51
CA LEU A 135 -6.12 3.32 27.35
C LEU A 135 -4.67 2.85 27.51
N ASP A 136 -4.09 3.00 28.70
CA ASP A 136 -2.74 2.52 28.99
C ASP A 136 -2.66 0.98 28.98
N ALA A 137 -3.67 0.29 29.55
CA ALA A 137 -3.75 -1.17 29.48
C ALA A 137 -3.86 -1.68 28.04
N VAL A 138 -4.68 -1.03 27.20
CA VAL A 138 -4.82 -1.37 25.78
C VAL A 138 -3.50 -1.14 25.02
N ARG A 139 -2.77 -0.05 25.30
CA ARG A 139 -1.46 0.23 24.70
C ARG A 139 -0.42 -0.83 25.08
N GLU A 140 -0.38 -1.22 26.34
CA GLU A 140 0.51 -2.30 26.81
C GLU A 140 0.18 -3.61 26.10
N ARG A 141 -1.10 -3.97 26.01
CA ARG A 141 -1.54 -5.15 25.26
C ARG A 141 -1.16 -5.07 23.79
N MET A 142 -1.27 -3.92 23.14
CA MET A 142 -0.83 -3.77 21.75
C MET A 142 0.66 -4.04 21.56
N LEU A 143 1.51 -3.57 22.49
CA LEU A 143 2.96 -3.82 22.44
C LEU A 143 3.27 -5.32 22.60
N ASN A 144 2.54 -6.00 23.48
CA ASN A 144 2.74 -7.41 23.79
C ASN A 144 2.15 -8.35 22.73
N GLU A 145 0.89 -8.14 22.36
CA GLU A 145 0.11 -9.00 21.46
C GLU A 145 0.33 -8.65 19.98
N ARG A 146 0.76 -7.43 19.68
CA ARG A 146 0.99 -6.91 18.31
C ARG A 146 -0.24 -7.07 17.41
N ASN A 147 -1.42 -6.99 18.00
CA ASN A 147 -2.71 -7.06 17.33
C ASN A 147 -3.56 -5.88 17.77
N TRP A 148 -4.08 -5.10 16.82
CA TRP A 148 -4.92 -3.96 17.12
C TRP A 148 -6.35 -4.34 17.55
N ASP A 149 -6.74 -5.62 17.46
CA ASP A 149 -8.03 -6.10 17.98
C ASP A 149 -8.18 -5.85 19.50
N VAL A 150 -7.09 -5.52 20.19
CA VAL A 150 -7.11 -5.10 21.60
C VAL A 150 -7.73 -3.71 21.79
N TYR A 151 -7.80 -2.88 20.74
CA TYR A 151 -8.41 -1.56 20.78
C TYR A 151 -9.93 -1.67 20.63
N PRO A 152 -10.72 -1.36 21.67
CA PRO A 152 -12.18 -1.38 21.56
C PRO A 152 -12.67 -0.31 20.58
N HIS A 153 -13.92 -0.43 20.12
CA HIS A 153 -14.55 0.54 19.20
C HIS A 153 -13.80 0.74 17.88
N SER A 154 -13.00 -0.25 17.48
CA SER A 154 -12.17 -0.21 16.27
C SER A 154 -12.65 -1.24 15.27
N GLU A 155 -12.30 -1.03 14.01
CA GLU A 155 -12.42 -2.07 12.99
C GLU A 155 -11.61 -3.31 13.36
N SER A 156 -12.23 -4.48 13.27
CA SER A 156 -11.54 -5.75 13.52
C SER A 156 -10.48 -6.03 12.47
N SER A 157 -9.43 -6.73 12.86
CA SER A 157 -8.37 -7.16 11.94
C SER A 157 -8.88 -8.11 10.87
N TYR A 158 -9.93 -8.88 11.19
CA TYR A 158 -10.62 -9.73 10.24
C TYR A 158 -11.32 -8.92 9.14
N ASP A 159 -12.14 -7.93 9.52
CA ASP A 159 -12.89 -7.11 8.57
C ASP A 159 -11.96 -6.29 7.68
N PHE A 160 -10.93 -5.69 8.28
CA PHE A 160 -9.88 -4.97 7.57
C PHE A 160 -9.20 -5.87 6.52
N LYS A 161 -8.70 -7.05 6.93
CA LYS A 161 -8.00 -7.96 6.01
C LYS A 161 -8.93 -8.43 4.90
N LYS A 162 -10.18 -8.78 5.25
CA LYS A 162 -11.18 -9.22 4.28
C LYS A 162 -11.42 -8.17 3.20
N ARG A 163 -11.68 -6.91 3.57
CA ARG A 163 -11.92 -5.85 2.56
C ARG A 163 -10.66 -5.51 1.76
N ALA A 164 -9.50 -5.42 2.41
CA ALA A 164 -8.26 -5.04 1.75
C ALA A 164 -7.78 -6.11 0.76
N ILE A 165 -7.82 -7.39 1.14
CA ILE A 165 -7.44 -8.50 0.25
C ILE A 165 -8.41 -8.58 -0.93
N ASN A 166 -9.72 -8.54 -0.68
CA ASN A 166 -10.70 -8.55 -1.76
C ASN A 166 -10.52 -7.38 -2.74
N ALA A 167 -10.14 -6.20 -2.25
CA ALA A 167 -9.83 -5.05 -3.09
C ALA A 167 -8.60 -5.30 -3.98
N ILE A 168 -7.51 -5.80 -3.39
CA ILE A 168 -6.28 -6.14 -4.13
C ILE A 168 -6.53 -7.22 -5.18
N GLU A 169 -7.33 -8.25 -4.86
CA GLU A 169 -7.65 -9.35 -5.79
C GLU A 169 -8.58 -8.94 -6.94
N ARG A 170 -9.44 -7.93 -6.73
CA ARG A 170 -10.35 -7.40 -7.77
C ARG A 170 -9.65 -6.45 -8.73
N THR A 171 -8.51 -5.91 -8.33
CA THR A 171 -7.73 -5.00 -9.16
C THR A 171 -7.38 -5.69 -10.48
N PRO A 172 -7.76 -5.12 -11.64
CA PRO A 172 -7.55 -5.77 -12.92
C PRO A 172 -6.06 -5.96 -13.19
N THR A 173 -5.69 -7.19 -13.54
CA THR A 173 -4.36 -7.50 -14.05
C THR A 173 -4.35 -7.21 -15.56
N SER A 174 -3.56 -6.23 -16.00
CA SER A 174 -3.41 -6.01 -17.44
C SER A 174 -2.71 -7.23 -18.05
N GLY A 175 -3.29 -7.83 -19.09
CA GLY A 175 -2.86 -9.11 -19.67
C GLY A 175 -1.48 -9.11 -20.38
N THR A 176 -0.58 -8.20 -20.02
CA THR A 176 0.78 -8.10 -20.58
C THR A 176 1.82 -8.73 -19.66
N SER A 177 2.93 -9.16 -20.27
CA SER A 177 4.00 -10.04 -19.73
C SER A 177 4.76 -9.57 -18.47
N SER A 178 4.35 -8.50 -17.79
CA SER A 178 4.79 -8.15 -16.44
C SER A 178 3.93 -6.97 -15.97
N ALA A 179 2.70 -7.24 -15.52
CA ALA A 179 1.81 -6.19 -15.07
C ALA A 179 2.25 -5.68 -13.69
N ARG A 180 2.46 -4.37 -13.54
CA ARG A 180 2.79 -3.75 -12.25
C ARG A 180 1.65 -2.86 -11.75
N ALA A 181 1.10 -3.22 -10.60
CA ALA A 181 0.08 -2.44 -9.90
C ALA A 181 0.63 -1.87 -8.59
N THR A 182 0.45 -0.58 -8.38
CA THR A 182 0.82 0.10 -7.12
C THR A 182 -0.40 0.29 -6.24
N THR A 183 -0.32 -0.05 -4.96
CA THR A 183 -1.39 0.15 -3.97
C THR A 183 -0.89 1.02 -2.83
N CYS A 184 -1.47 2.20 -2.63
CA CYS A 184 -1.20 3.05 -1.47
C CYS A 184 -2.13 2.72 -0.29
N SER A 185 -1.67 1.93 0.69
CA SER A 185 -2.39 1.62 1.93
C SER A 185 -1.43 1.56 3.13
N SER A 186 -1.97 1.76 4.33
CA SER A 186 -1.18 2.03 5.52
C SER A 186 -0.94 0.82 6.42
N ALA A 187 -1.72 -0.26 6.28
CA ALA A 187 -1.53 -1.42 7.12
C ALA A 187 -0.30 -2.21 6.66
N ARG A 188 0.64 -2.43 7.59
CA ARG A 188 1.58 -3.54 7.44
C ARG A 188 0.74 -4.80 7.27
N PRO A 189 0.88 -5.58 6.18
CA PRO A 189 0.37 -6.93 6.17
C PRO A 189 1.05 -7.66 7.33
N THR A 190 0.30 -8.02 8.38
CA THR A 190 0.76 -9.04 9.31
C THR A 190 0.91 -10.31 8.47
N PRO A 191 2.10 -10.96 8.43
CA PRO A 191 2.25 -12.17 7.65
C PRO A 191 1.21 -13.20 8.10
N PRO A 192 0.50 -13.88 7.19
CA PRO A 192 -0.37 -14.97 7.58
C PRO A 192 0.49 -16.03 8.27
N LEU A 193 0.00 -16.58 9.38
CA LEU A 193 0.52 -17.83 9.92
C LEU A 193 0.43 -18.87 8.80
N ALA A 194 1.60 -19.26 8.29
CA ALA A 194 1.75 -20.07 7.09
C ALA A 194 0.93 -21.37 7.20
N SER A 195 -0.17 -21.45 6.46
CA SER A 195 -0.96 -22.68 6.31
C SER A 195 -1.78 -22.74 5.00
N SER A 196 -1.33 -22.07 3.93
CA SER A 196 -1.87 -22.33 2.59
C SER A 196 -0.87 -22.04 1.47
N PRO A 197 -0.55 -23.01 0.57
CA PRO A 197 0.49 -22.82 -0.45
C PRO A 197 0.10 -22.01 -1.70
N GLN A 198 -1.16 -21.56 -1.83
CA GLN A 198 -1.72 -21.18 -3.14
C GLN A 198 -1.81 -19.68 -3.46
N ALA A 199 -1.35 -18.78 -2.61
CA ALA A 199 -1.28 -17.34 -2.91
C ALA A 199 0.17 -16.84 -2.84
N ARG A 200 0.96 -17.08 -3.89
CA ARG A 200 2.32 -16.53 -4.03
C ARG A 200 2.30 -15.38 -5.04
N GLY A 201 1.83 -14.22 -4.61
CA GLY A 201 2.14 -12.95 -5.27
C GLY A 201 3.43 -12.39 -4.67
N ALA A 202 4.37 -11.96 -5.51
CA ALA A 202 5.61 -11.34 -5.05
C ALA A 202 5.32 -9.90 -4.60
N ALA A 203 5.08 -9.73 -3.29
CA ALA A 203 5.00 -8.42 -2.67
C ALA A 203 6.42 -7.94 -2.32
N SER A 204 6.94 -6.97 -3.07
CA SER A 204 8.18 -6.28 -2.71
C SER A 204 7.84 -5.02 -1.91
N CYS A 205 8.21 -5.00 -0.63
CA CYS A 205 8.07 -3.83 0.22
C CYS A 205 9.28 -2.91 0.03
N ALA A 206 9.10 -1.77 -0.63
CA ALA A 206 10.11 -0.72 -0.66
C ALA A 206 10.04 0.11 0.63
N SER A 207 10.90 -0.17 1.60
CA SER A 207 11.13 0.71 2.74
C SER A 207 12.37 1.57 2.48
N SER A 208 12.19 2.87 2.22
CA SER A 208 13.29 3.82 2.17
C SER A 208 13.76 4.13 3.59
N THR A 209 14.65 3.31 4.13
CA THR A 209 15.52 3.70 5.25
C THR A 209 16.76 4.34 4.66
N THR A 210 16.86 5.67 4.75
CA THR A 210 18.13 6.37 4.59
C THR A 210 19.01 6.07 5.81
N PRO A 211 20.28 5.64 5.64
CA PRO A 211 21.22 5.61 6.76
C PRO A 211 21.60 7.05 7.09
N THR A 212 21.38 7.45 8.36
CA THR A 212 21.95 8.67 8.91
C THR A 212 23.46 8.45 9.05
N THR A 213 24.24 9.34 8.43
CA THR A 213 25.70 9.38 8.45
C THR A 213 26.26 9.64 9.84
#